data_AF-A0A2N4X809-F1
#
_entry.id   AF-A0A2N4X809-F1
#
_cell.length_a   1.000
_cell.length_b   1.000
_cell.length_c   1.000
_cell.angle_alpha   90.00
_cell.angle_beta   90.00
_cell.angle_gamma   90.00
#
_symmetry.space_group_name_H-M   'P 1'
#
loop_
_entity.id
_entity.type
_entity.pdbx_description
1 polymer ?
#
loop_
_entity_poly.entity_id
_entity_poly.type
_entity_poly.pdbx_seq_one_letter_code
_entity_poly.pdbx_strand_id
1 'polypeptide(L)'
;MKFLLLLRDFLYSFLLKKHGETYAKREYKYVFGGILCLYYMIFLTVVATLQFKLKFAIVVMRKDIYSLILNGIVLFAPFLILLYLIHRLLPPLDTIDIEESTTFQKKRTVIIFFVSGIILLFLIPYLLSVVIEKV
;
A
#
# COMPACT_ATOMS: atom_id res chain seq x y z
N MET A 1 -10.34 5.49 -7.99
CA MET A 1 -10.20 6.80 -7.32
C MET A 1 -11.09 6.95 -6.08
N LYS A 2 -12.40 6.64 -6.14
CA LYS A 2 -13.34 6.71 -4.99
C LYS A 2 -12.84 6.03 -3.71
N PHE A 3 -12.20 4.87 -3.80
CA PHE A 3 -11.67 4.15 -2.62
C PHE A 3 -10.46 4.81 -1.96
N LEU A 4 -9.53 5.36 -2.74
CA LEU A 4 -8.36 6.07 -2.20
C LEU A 4 -8.80 7.33 -1.46
N LEU A 5 -9.84 8.00 -1.96
CA LEU A 5 -10.49 9.12 -1.29
C LEU A 5 -11.11 8.68 0.04
N LEU A 6 -11.94 7.62 0.04
CA LEU A 6 -12.54 7.09 1.26
C LEU A 6 -11.51 6.70 2.32
N LEU A 7 -10.42 6.03 1.91
CA LEU A 7 -9.33 5.64 2.81
C LEU A 7 -8.62 6.87 3.39
N ARG A 8 -8.25 7.83 2.54
CA ARG A 8 -7.62 9.09 2.97
C ARG A 8 -8.51 9.86 3.94
N ASP A 9 -9.78 10.05 3.59
CA ASP A 9 -10.73 10.85 4.35
C ASP A 9 -11.04 10.19 5.70
N PHE A 10 -11.14 8.85 5.72
CA PHE A 10 -11.28 8.10 6.96
C PHE A 10 -10.06 8.26 7.86
N LEU A 11 -8.85 8.07 7.34
CA LEU A 11 -7.61 8.20 8.10
C LEU A 11 -7.45 9.61 8.67
N TYR A 12 -7.72 10.62 7.85
CA TYR A 12 -7.69 12.01 8.28
C TYR A 12 -8.71 12.28 9.39
N SER A 13 -9.97 11.89 9.19
CA SER A 13 -11.04 12.09 10.19
C SER A 13 -10.77 11.33 11.48
N PHE A 14 -10.21 10.12 11.40
CA PHE A 14 -9.86 9.31 12.55
C PHE A 14 -8.73 9.94 13.37
N LEU A 15 -7.68 10.43 12.70
CA LEU A 15 -6.56 11.11 13.36
C LEU A 15 -6.99 12.47 13.92
N LEU A 16 -7.86 13.19 13.22
CA LEU A 16 -8.40 14.46 13.66
C LEU A 16 -9.16 14.30 14.98
N LYS A 17 -10.06 13.31 15.05
CA LYS A 17 -10.86 13.03 16.26
C LYS A 17 -10.01 12.63 17.47
N LYS A 18 -8.81 12.06 17.27
CA LYS A 18 -7.95 11.59 18.37
C LYS A 18 -6.87 12.57 18.80
N HIS A 19 -6.30 13.33 17.86
CA HIS A 19 -5.04 14.04 18.08
C HIS A 19 -5.04 15.49 17.57
N GLY A 20 -6.15 15.97 17.02
CA GLY A 20 -6.29 17.33 16.50
C GLY A 20 -5.72 17.51 15.09
N GLU A 21 -5.92 18.72 14.55
CA GLU A 21 -5.76 19.02 13.12
C GLU A 21 -4.29 18.96 12.65
N THR A 22 -3.39 19.57 13.42
CA THR A 22 -1.95 19.62 13.08
C THR A 22 -1.35 18.22 12.99
N TYR A 23 -1.72 17.33 13.92
CA TYR A 23 -1.25 15.94 13.90
C TYR A 23 -1.88 15.17 12.73
N ALA A 24 -3.19 15.33 12.52
CA ALA A 24 -3.90 14.66 11.44
C ALA A 24 -3.32 15.00 10.06
N LYS A 25 -3.02 16.28 9.78
CA LYS A 25 -2.44 16.74 8.51
C LYS A 25 -1.04 16.17 8.25
N ARG A 26 -0.26 15.89 9.30
CA ARG A 26 1.06 15.29 9.19
C ARG A 26 0.98 13.77 9.02
N GLU A 27 0.26 13.11 9.90
CA GLU A 27 0.33 11.65 10.05
C GLU A 27 -0.53 10.89 9.04
N TYR A 28 -1.60 11.49 8.51
CA TYR A 28 -2.47 10.77 7.57
C TYR A 28 -1.70 10.30 6.33
N LYS A 29 -0.72 11.08 5.84
CA LYS A 29 0.10 10.73 4.67
C LYS A 29 0.94 9.49 4.91
N TYR A 30 1.52 9.37 6.10
CA TYR A 30 2.34 8.22 6.48
C TYR A 30 1.49 6.97 6.65
N VAL A 31 0.35 7.05 7.34
CA VAL A 31 -0.55 5.90 7.52
C VAL A 31 -1.15 5.47 6.18
N PHE A 32 -1.59 6.42 5.36
CA PHE A 32 -2.10 6.16 4.01
C PHE A 32 -1.04 5.49 3.13
N GLY A 33 0.19 6.01 3.14
CA GLY A 33 1.33 5.40 2.45
C GLY A 33 1.65 4.00 2.96
N GLY A 34 1.62 3.78 4.28
CA GLY A 34 1.84 2.46 4.87
C GLY A 34 0.83 1.41 4.41
N ILE A 35 -0.46 1.78 4.32
CA ILE A 35 -1.49 0.87 3.79
C ILE A 35 -1.25 0.58 2.31
N LEU A 36 -0.92 1.59 1.50
CA LEU A 36 -0.59 1.37 0.08
C LEU A 36 0.68 0.53 -0.11
N CYS A 37 1.65 0.68 0.78
CA CYS A 37 2.88 -0.12 0.78
C CYS A 37 2.55 -1.61 0.90
N LEU A 38 1.55 -1.98 1.70
CA LEU A 38 1.11 -3.36 1.82
C LEU A 38 0.71 -3.95 0.47
N TYR A 39 -0.07 -3.22 -0.35
CA TYR A 39 -0.44 -3.66 -1.70
C TYR A 39 0.74 -3.68 -2.67
N TYR A 40 1.69 -2.76 -2.49
CA TYR A 40 2.92 -2.77 -3.27
C TYR A 40 3.77 -4.01 -2.95
N MET A 41 3.83 -4.43 -1.69
CA MET A 41 4.50 -5.66 -1.28
C MET A 41 3.87 -6.89 -1.94
N ILE A 42 2.55 -6.95 -2.09
CA ILE A 42 1.88 -8.03 -2.84
C ILE A 42 2.44 -8.13 -4.26
N PHE A 43 2.55 -6.99 -4.95
CA PHE A 43 3.10 -6.93 -6.30
C PHE A 43 4.56 -7.41 -6.33
N LEU A 44 5.41 -6.95 -5.40
CA LEU A 44 6.79 -7.40 -5.30
C LEU A 44 6.88 -8.92 -5.05
N THR A 45 6.03 -9.47 -4.18
CA THR A 45 6.01 -10.91 -3.90
C THR A 45 5.59 -11.71 -5.13
N VAL A 46 4.60 -11.25 -5.89
CA VAL A 46 4.21 -11.87 -7.17
C VAL A 46 5.39 -11.89 -8.14
N VAL A 47 6.06 -10.75 -8.33
CA VAL A 47 7.23 -10.66 -9.21
C VAL A 47 8.34 -11.60 -8.74
N ALA A 48 8.61 -11.66 -7.44
CA ALA A 48 9.60 -12.56 -6.87
C ALA A 48 9.24 -14.04 -7.07
N THR A 49 7.98 -14.43 -6.87
CA THR A 49 7.50 -15.79 -7.14
C THR A 49 7.64 -16.16 -8.62
N LEU A 50 7.30 -15.25 -9.53
CA LEU A 50 7.48 -15.46 -10.98
C LEU A 50 8.94 -15.63 -11.35
N GLN A 51 9.83 -14.76 -10.84
CA GLN A 51 11.28 -14.88 -11.08
C GLN A 51 11.82 -16.24 -10.62
N PHE A 52 11.42 -16.68 -9.43
CA PHE A 52 11.86 -17.95 -8.87
C PHE A 52 11.36 -19.14 -9.72
N LYS A 53 10.08 -19.16 -10.09
CA LYS A 53 9.48 -20.27 -10.84
C LYS A 53 9.93 -20.32 -12.30
N LEU A 54 10.05 -19.16 -12.95
CA LEU A 54 10.47 -19.06 -14.36
C LEU A 54 11.99 -19.09 -14.55
N LYS A 55 12.76 -19.22 -13.45
CA LYS A 55 14.24 -19.18 -13.45
C LYS A 55 14.80 -17.96 -14.18
N PHE A 56 14.13 -16.82 -14.04
CA PHE A 56 14.49 -15.56 -14.67
C PHE A 56 14.80 -14.51 -13.61
N ALA A 57 15.91 -13.79 -13.76
CA ALA A 57 16.28 -12.72 -12.84
C ALA A 57 16.06 -11.36 -13.52
N ILE A 58 15.06 -10.60 -13.07
CA ILE A 58 14.89 -9.18 -13.50
C ILE A 58 16.04 -8.33 -12.95
N VAL A 59 16.51 -8.66 -11.74
CA VAL A 59 17.60 -7.97 -11.06
C VAL A 59 18.59 -9.01 -10.55
N VAL A 60 19.86 -8.91 -10.95
CA VAL A 60 20.91 -9.80 -10.46
C VAL A 60 21.20 -9.44 -9.00
N MET A 61 20.65 -10.21 -8.07
CA MET A 61 20.93 -10.01 -6.65
C MET A 61 22.32 -10.55 -6.32
N ARG A 62 23.26 -9.64 -6.03
CA ARG A 62 24.52 -10.00 -5.38
C ARG A 62 24.29 -10.16 -3.87
N LYS A 63 25.09 -11.02 -3.24
CA LYS A 63 24.96 -11.37 -1.82
C LYS A 63 25.57 -10.35 -0.86
N ASP A 64 26.26 -9.34 -1.36
CA ASP A 64 26.83 -8.29 -0.51
C ASP A 64 25.75 -7.36 0.05
N ILE A 65 25.97 -6.89 1.29
CA ILE A 65 25.03 -6.04 2.04
C ILE A 65 24.71 -4.76 1.24
N TYR A 66 25.70 -4.17 0.59
CA TYR A 66 25.53 -2.96 -0.22
C TYR A 66 24.57 -3.19 -1.39
N SER A 67 24.74 -4.29 -2.14
CA SER A 67 23.83 -4.65 -3.22
C SER A 67 22.43 -4.98 -2.71
N LEU A 68 22.29 -5.57 -1.52
CA LEU A 68 20.99 -5.86 -0.92
C LEU A 68 20.23 -4.56 -0.59
N ILE A 69 20.92 -3.58 0.01
CA ILE A 69 20.36 -2.25 0.29
C ILE A 69 20.02 -1.52 -1.01
N LEU A 70 20.94 -1.49 -1.98
CA LEU A 70 20.74 -0.82 -3.27
C LEU A 70 19.54 -1.42 -4.01
N ASN A 71 19.44 -2.75 -4.06
CA ASN A 71 18.30 -3.44 -4.66
C ASN A 71 17.00 -3.13 -3.92
N GLY A 72 17.02 -3.07 -2.59
CA GLY A 72 15.88 -2.62 -1.80
C GLY A 72 15.41 -1.21 -2.21
N ILE A 73 16.34 -0.26 -2.34
CA ILE A 73 16.05 1.11 -2.76
C ILE A 73 15.49 1.14 -4.19
N VAL A 74 16.11 0.43 -5.13
CA VAL A 74 15.68 0.37 -6.53
C VAL A 74 14.29 -0.25 -6.65
N LEU A 75 14.01 -1.32 -5.90
CA LEU A 75 12.70 -1.96 -5.87
C LEU A 75 11.64 -1.10 -5.20
N PHE A 76 11.98 -0.22 -4.25
CA PHE A 76 11.03 0.71 -3.62
C PHE A 76 10.88 2.06 -4.33
N ALA A 77 11.81 2.43 -5.21
CA ALA A 77 11.74 3.70 -5.93
C ALA A 77 10.42 3.88 -6.72
N PRO A 78 9.89 2.87 -7.45
CA PRO A 78 8.61 2.99 -8.12
C PRO A 78 7.44 3.26 -7.16
N PHE A 79 7.50 2.71 -5.94
CA PHE A 79 6.49 2.96 -4.92
C PHE A 79 6.50 4.42 -4.44
N LEU A 80 7.68 5.00 -4.23
CA LEU A 80 7.80 6.41 -3.85
C LEU A 80 7.25 7.33 -4.94
N ILE A 81 7.53 7.03 -6.21
CA ILE A 81 6.98 7.77 -7.36
C ILE A 81 5.45 7.62 -7.41
N LEU A 82 4.93 6.41 -7.25
CA LEU A 82 3.49 6.15 -7.21
C LEU A 82 2.82 6.92 -6.06
N LEU A 83 3.40 6.92 -4.86
CA LEU A 83 2.89 7.64 -3.71
C LEU A 83 2.87 9.15 -3.95
N TYR A 84 3.92 9.70 -4.56
CA TYR A 84 3.98 11.10 -4.97
C TYR A 84 2.86 11.45 -5.97
N LEU A 85 2.67 10.62 -7.00
CA LEU A 85 1.61 10.81 -8.00
C LEU A 85 0.22 10.75 -7.36
N ILE A 86 -0.03 9.78 -6.48
CA ILE A 86 -1.32 9.65 -5.77
C ILE A 86 -1.59 10.89 -4.93
N HIS A 87 -0.62 11.39 -4.16
CA HIS A 87 -0.82 12.60 -3.36
C HIS A 87 -1.07 13.85 -4.21
N ARG A 88 -0.47 13.93 -5.41
CA ARG A 88 -0.69 15.04 -6.35
C ARG A 88 -2.05 14.96 -7.06
N LEU A 89 -2.54 13.76 -7.34
CA LEU A 89 -3.82 13.54 -8.01
C LEU A 89 -5.03 13.62 -7.08
N LEU A 90 -4.82 13.47 -5.77
CA LEU A 90 -5.88 13.58 -4.78
C LEU A 90 -6.19 15.07 -4.48
N PRO A 91 -7.47 15.47 -4.41
CA PRO A 91 -7.87 16.84 -4.09
C PRO A 91 -7.39 17.25 -2.69
N PRO A 92 -7.20 18.55 -2.41
CA PRO A 92 -6.79 19.02 -1.09
C PRO A 92 -7.79 18.60 0.02
N LEU A 93 -7.30 18.43 1.25
CA LEU A 93 -8.09 17.99 2.40
C LEU A 93 -9.07 19.05 2.92
N ASP A 94 -8.86 20.33 2.58
CA ASP A 94 -9.63 21.46 3.13
C ASP A 94 -11.10 21.50 2.66
N THR A 95 -11.53 20.56 1.79
CA THR A 95 -12.90 20.43 1.29
C THR A 95 -13.70 19.30 1.96
N ILE A 96 -13.24 18.73 3.08
CA ILE A 96 -13.89 17.57 3.70
C ILE A 96 -14.89 18.02 4.77
N ASP A 97 -16.18 17.92 4.45
CA ASP A 97 -17.24 17.96 5.46
C ASP A 97 -17.22 16.65 6.28
N ILE A 98 -16.91 16.78 7.57
CA ILE A 98 -16.81 15.66 8.50
C ILE A 98 -18.20 15.39 9.08
N GLU A 99 -19.09 14.82 8.26
CA GLU A 99 -20.37 14.31 8.75
C GLU A 99 -20.16 13.01 9.55
N GLU A 100 -20.48 13.04 10.86
CA GLU A 100 -20.24 11.93 11.78
C GLU A 100 -20.93 10.62 11.37
N SER A 101 -22.13 10.71 10.77
CA SER A 101 -22.93 9.57 10.28
C SER A 101 -22.18 8.72 9.24
N THR A 102 -21.30 9.33 8.45
CA THR A 102 -20.54 8.64 7.40
C THR A 102 -19.29 7.90 7.95
N THR A 103 -18.89 8.17 9.18
CA THR A 103 -17.65 7.64 9.78
C THR A 103 -17.67 6.13 9.95
N PHE A 104 -18.84 5.56 10.28
CA PHE A 104 -18.96 4.13 10.58
C PHE A 104 -18.88 3.26 9.33
N GLN A 105 -19.52 3.68 8.23
CA GLN A 105 -19.41 3.00 6.94
C GLN A 105 -17.99 3.11 6.38
N LYS A 106 -17.39 4.30 6.44
CA LYS A 106 -15.99 4.54 6.06
C LYS A 106 -15.02 3.63 6.84
N LYS A 107 -15.22 3.48 8.16
CA LYS A 107 -14.42 2.59 9.03
C LYS A 107 -14.47 1.14 8.58
N ARG A 108 -15.67 0.61 8.30
CA ARG A 108 -15.84 -0.78 7.87
C ARG A 108 -15.13 -1.04 6.54
N THR A 109 -15.25 -0.14 5.57
CA THR A 109 -14.57 -0.27 4.27
C THR A 109 -13.05 -0.28 4.43
N VAL A 110 -12.48 0.58 5.28
CA VAL A 110 -11.03 0.62 5.52
C VAL A 110 -10.52 -0.64 6.21
N ILE A 111 -11.27 -1.17 7.18
CA ILE A 111 -10.91 -2.44 7.85
C ILE A 111 -10.94 -3.59 6.84
N ILE A 112 -12.01 -3.72 6.06
CA ILE A 112 -12.12 -4.74 5.02
C ILE A 112 -10.95 -4.64 4.04
N PHE A 113 -10.60 -3.42 3.63
CA PHE A 113 -9.46 -3.18 2.76
C PHE A 113 -8.17 -3.68 3.41
N PHE A 114 -7.81 -3.19 4.59
CA PHE A 114 -6.60 -3.59 5.28
C PHE A 114 -6.49 -5.11 5.48
N VAL A 115 -7.57 -5.75 5.96
CA VAL A 115 -7.61 -7.21 6.14
C VAL A 115 -7.50 -7.93 4.79
N SER A 116 -8.19 -7.46 3.75
CA SER A 116 -8.07 -8.05 2.40
C SER A 116 -6.64 -7.96 1.86
N GLY A 117 -5.94 -6.84 2.08
CA GLY A 117 -4.54 -6.69 1.67
C GLY A 117 -3.65 -7.72 2.35
N ILE A 118 -3.79 -7.91 3.67
CA ILE A 118 -3.03 -8.92 4.43
C ILE A 118 -3.32 -10.32 3.88
N ILE A 119 -4.58 -10.67 3.67
CA ILE A 119 -4.96 -11.98 3.15
C ILE A 119 -4.35 -12.20 1.76
N LEU A 120 -4.47 -11.21 0.87
CA LEU A 120 -3.95 -11.28 -0.50
C LEU A 120 -2.42 -11.40 -0.55
N LEU A 121 -1.71 -10.82 0.43
CA LEU A 121 -0.26 -10.94 0.55
C LEU A 121 0.22 -12.39 0.67
N PHE A 122 -0.56 -13.26 1.32
CA PHE A 122 -0.24 -14.68 1.44
C PHE A 122 -0.93 -15.51 0.36
N LEU A 123 -2.18 -15.19 0.05
CA LEU A 123 -3.00 -15.98 -0.86
C LEU A 123 -2.50 -15.93 -2.31
N ILE A 124 -2.16 -14.74 -2.81
CA ILE A 124 -1.77 -14.59 -4.23
C ILE A 124 -0.47 -15.34 -4.53
N PRO A 125 0.63 -15.16 -3.77
CA PRO A 125 1.87 -15.90 -4.03
C PRO A 125 1.69 -17.42 -3.92
N TYR A 126 0.88 -17.88 -2.96
CA TYR A 126 0.57 -19.29 -2.79
C TYR A 126 -0.17 -19.87 -4.01
N LEU A 127 -1.28 -19.23 -4.44
CA LEU A 127 -2.04 -19.67 -5.62
C LEU A 127 -1.17 -19.67 -6.87
N LEU A 128 -0.35 -18.62 -7.04
CA LEU A 128 0.56 -18.51 -8.17
C LEU A 128 1.60 -19.64 -8.18
N SER A 129 2.14 -20.00 -7.03
CA SER A 129 3.07 -21.13 -6.90
C SER A 129 2.43 -22.46 -7.32
N VAL A 130 1.19 -22.71 -6.87
CA VAL A 130 0.45 -23.95 -7.18
C VAL A 130 0.08 -24.03 -8.67
N VAL A 131 -0.33 -22.92 -9.28
CA VAL A 131 -0.71 -22.90 -10.70
C VAL A 131 0.49 -23.18 -11.59
N ILE A 132 1.65 -22.57 -11.29
CA ILE A 132 2.85 -22.75 -12.12
C ILE A 132 3.47 -24.16 -11.94
N GLU A 133 3.29 -24.82 -10.80
CA GLU A 133 3.71 -26.23 -10.64
C GLU A 133 2.92 -27.22 -11.49
N LYS A 134 1.71 -26.84 -11.93
CA LYS A 134 0.83 -27.70 -12.75
C LYS A 134 1.02 -27.51 -14.26
N VAL A 135 1.87 -26.56 -14.68
CA VAL A 135 2.20 -26.24 -16.07
C VAL A 135 3.60 -26.74 -16.38
#